data_AF-A0A9N8VV33-F1
#
_entry.id   AF-A0A9N8VV33-F1
#
_cell.length_a   1.000
_cell.length_b   1.000
_cell.length_c   1.000
_cell.angle_alpha   90.00
_cell.angle_beta   90.00
_cell.angle_gamma   90.00
#
_symmetry.space_group_name_H-M   'P 1'
#
loop_
_entity.id
_entity.type
_entity.pdbx_description
1 polymer ?
#
loop_
_entity_poly.entity_id
_entity_poly.type
_entity_poly.pdbx_seq_one_letter_code
_entity_poly.pdbx_strand_id
1 'polypeptide(L)'
;MSLLQASKHLCRFNARSLPTNTRRQLHSRHTTLLWTEEELVKLIQAVKDHGYEWEYIQDNVFHGTRSARQLSRKYDLWEKRLESNPILFWYSAASPAEDEALKELVQQQGVKTRLPWTIIAEKFSKNFPERLPETLADRWRRLSANKRGKYSDEEDQLIRDFCKENGGSWARLSVLLNRPQRSLRAHHADLQLKEERESWSLDEHYKICAILREHGPIMNKIEEAFPHRSKPYLKLLVKKLLNKEHKYEYNRGSWFPAEVKALKEACRRYTGTRGLWRKVSAVVKSRNDAQCMRYVIARGWNNFVDT
;
A
#
# COMPACT_ATOMS: atom_id res chain seq x y z
N MET A 1 33.30 -11.64 75.85
CA MET A 1 33.65 -10.47 75.02
C MET A 1 33.52 -10.90 73.58
N SER A 2 32.81 -10.27 72.66
CA SER A 2 31.95 -9.09 72.61
C SER A 2 30.90 -9.43 71.56
N LEU A 3 29.62 -9.33 71.91
CA LEU A 3 28.70 -8.32 71.42
C LEU A 3 28.49 -8.41 69.90
N LEU A 4 27.36 -9.01 69.49
CA LEU A 4 26.12 -8.28 69.16
C LEU A 4 26.25 -7.70 67.73
N GLN A 5 25.25 -7.71 66.87
CA GLN A 5 23.82 -7.68 67.11
C GLN A 5 23.22 -7.99 65.73
N ALA A 6 22.27 -8.92 65.65
CA ALA A 6 20.86 -8.56 65.50
C ALA A 6 20.43 -8.45 64.03
N SER A 7 19.24 -8.90 63.66
CA SER A 7 18.21 -9.58 64.43
C SER A 7 17.10 -9.91 63.43
N LYS A 8 16.66 -11.17 63.47
CA LYS A 8 15.25 -11.59 63.54
C LYS A 8 14.35 -11.05 62.44
N HIS A 9 13.93 -11.98 61.59
CA HIS A 9 12.58 -12.56 61.63
C HIS A 9 11.56 -11.67 60.92
N LEU A 10 10.90 -12.25 59.91
CA LEU A 10 9.58 -12.83 60.15
C LEU A 10 9.17 -13.73 58.98
N CYS A 11 8.74 -14.93 59.37
CA CYS A 11 7.68 -15.77 58.81
C CYS A 11 7.71 -16.14 57.32
N ARG A 12 7.94 -17.42 56.98
CA ARG A 12 6.93 -18.52 56.97
C ARG A 12 5.62 -18.10 56.31
N PHE A 13 5.35 -18.56 55.08
CA PHE A 13 4.13 -19.31 54.79
C PHE A 13 4.29 -20.18 53.52
N ASN A 14 3.75 -21.40 53.63
CA ASN A 14 3.65 -22.43 52.60
C ASN A 14 2.80 -21.95 51.42
N ALA A 15 3.24 -22.23 50.19
CA ALA A 15 2.39 -22.19 49.00
C ALA A 15 2.76 -23.32 48.03
N ARG A 16 2.17 -24.51 48.25
CA ARG A 16 1.83 -25.38 47.12
C ARG A 16 0.73 -24.68 46.30
N SER A 17 0.70 -24.98 45.01
CA SER A 17 -0.19 -24.47 43.95
C SER A 17 -0.02 -23.01 43.55
N LEU A 18 0.91 -22.76 42.63
CA LEU A 18 0.83 -21.65 41.67
C LEU A 18 1.23 -22.14 40.26
N PRO A 19 0.66 -21.57 39.18
CA PRO A 19 0.63 -22.17 37.85
C PRO A 19 1.99 -22.07 37.15
N THR A 20 2.28 -23.00 36.25
CA THR A 20 3.45 -23.09 35.36
C THR A 20 3.53 -21.97 34.30
N ASN A 21 3.27 -20.72 34.67
CA ASN A 21 3.16 -19.62 33.73
C ASN A 21 3.91 -18.34 34.15
N THR A 22 5.11 -18.49 34.71
CA THR A 22 6.00 -17.36 35.03
C THR A 22 7.45 -17.53 34.57
N ARG A 23 7.71 -18.50 33.67
CA ARG A 23 8.97 -18.57 32.90
C ARG A 23 8.83 -18.09 31.44
N ARG A 24 7.67 -17.53 31.08
CA ARG A 24 7.37 -16.99 29.74
C ARG A 24 7.01 -15.50 29.81
N GLN A 25 7.86 -14.67 30.41
CA GLN A 25 7.74 -13.21 30.31
C GLN A 25 9.11 -12.53 30.26
N LEU A 26 10.01 -12.96 29.36
CA LEU A 26 11.17 -12.15 28.92
C LEU A 26 11.58 -12.40 27.45
N HIS A 27 10.75 -13.08 26.65
CA HIS A 27 10.94 -13.06 25.20
C HIS A 27 10.10 -11.91 24.65
N SER A 28 10.65 -10.71 24.83
CA SER A 28 10.24 -9.53 24.10
C SER A 28 10.12 -9.88 22.62
N ARG A 29 9.06 -9.34 22.02
CA ARG A 29 8.68 -9.43 20.61
C ARG A 29 9.89 -9.21 19.68
N HIS A 30 10.63 -10.26 19.33
CA HIS A 30 11.47 -10.26 18.12
C HIS A 30 10.55 -10.41 16.91
N THR A 31 9.71 -9.39 16.72
CA THR A 31 9.00 -9.15 15.49
C THR A 31 9.99 -9.16 14.33
N THR A 32 9.56 -9.75 13.23
CA THR A 32 10.15 -9.80 11.89
C THR A 32 10.67 -8.46 11.39
N LEU A 33 11.78 -7.97 11.95
CA LEU A 33 12.49 -6.79 11.47
C LEU A 33 13.27 -7.19 10.22
N LEU A 34 12.93 -6.51 9.12
CA LEU A 34 13.72 -6.53 7.89
C LEU A 34 15.20 -6.27 8.22
N TRP A 35 16.11 -6.94 7.52
CA TRP A 35 17.55 -6.70 7.67
C TRP A 35 17.91 -5.36 7.02
N THR A 36 18.57 -4.48 7.76
CA THR A 36 19.13 -3.24 7.18
C THR A 36 20.45 -3.51 6.48
N GLU A 37 20.90 -2.57 5.64
CA GLU A 37 22.18 -2.69 4.92
C GLU A 37 23.36 -2.64 5.91
N GLU A 38 23.26 -1.82 6.95
CA GLU A 38 24.28 -1.68 8.00
C GLU A 38 24.40 -2.97 8.82
N GLU A 39 23.27 -3.60 9.18
CA GLU A 39 23.27 -4.89 9.88
C GLU A 39 23.92 -5.99 9.04
N LEU A 40 23.76 -5.94 7.71
CA LEU A 40 24.35 -6.91 6.80
C LEU A 40 25.87 -6.74 6.68
N VAL A 41 26.35 -5.51 6.50
CA VAL A 41 27.79 -5.21 6.50
C VAL A 41 28.44 -5.65 7.81
N LYS A 42 27.78 -5.33 8.93
CA LYS A 42 28.24 -5.73 10.26
C LYS A 42 28.32 -7.26 10.41
N LEU A 43 27.32 -7.99 9.90
CA LEU A 43 27.32 -9.46 9.92
C LEU A 43 28.47 -10.04 9.09
N ILE A 44 28.67 -9.53 7.87
CA ILE A 44 29.73 -10.00 6.98
C ILE A 44 31.11 -9.78 7.60
N GLN A 45 31.34 -8.61 8.17
CA GLN A 45 32.61 -8.29 8.83
C GLN A 45 32.84 -9.16 10.06
N ALA A 46 31.82 -9.37 10.89
CA ALA A 46 31.91 -10.22 12.06
C ALA A 46 32.27 -11.68 11.72
N VAL A 47 31.71 -12.22 10.62
CA VAL A 47 32.06 -13.58 10.17
C VAL A 47 33.47 -13.64 9.59
N LYS A 48 33.97 -12.56 8.98
CA LYS A 48 35.39 -12.48 8.57
C LYS A 48 36.33 -12.48 9.76
N ASP A 49 35.99 -11.74 10.81
CA ASP A 49 36.86 -11.54 11.98
C ASP A 49 36.82 -12.71 12.96
N HIS A 50 35.66 -13.35 13.12
CA HIS A 50 35.41 -14.37 14.15
C HIS A 50 34.98 -15.73 13.59
N GLY A 51 34.92 -15.90 12.27
CA GLY A 51 34.43 -17.13 11.65
C GLY A 51 32.94 -17.37 11.90
N TYR A 52 32.54 -18.64 11.95
CA TYR A 52 31.15 -19.07 12.08
C TYR A 52 30.67 -19.19 13.54
N GLU A 53 31.31 -18.48 14.47
CA GLU A 53 31.01 -18.50 15.90
C GLU A 53 29.73 -17.69 16.21
N TRP A 54 28.57 -18.23 15.85
CA TRP A 54 27.31 -17.49 15.86
C TRP A 54 26.86 -17.00 17.24
N GLU A 55 27.13 -17.77 18.29
CA GLU A 55 26.82 -17.37 19.67
C GLU A 55 27.73 -16.22 20.12
N TYR A 56 29.01 -16.27 19.74
CA TYR A 56 29.95 -15.17 19.97
C TYR A 56 29.52 -13.91 19.23
N ILE A 57 29.17 -14.01 17.95
CA ILE A 57 28.75 -12.87 17.13
C ILE A 57 27.42 -12.29 17.64
N GLN A 58 26.50 -13.15 18.08
CA GLN A 58 25.25 -12.71 18.71
C GLN A 58 25.52 -11.82 19.92
N ASP A 59 26.37 -12.26 20.83
CA ASP A 59 26.53 -11.60 22.12
C ASP A 59 27.49 -10.41 22.06
N ASN A 60 28.58 -10.53 21.30
CA ASN A 60 29.65 -9.53 21.26
C ASN A 60 29.49 -8.49 20.14
N VAL A 61 28.86 -8.85 19.01
CA VAL A 61 28.70 -7.93 17.87
C VAL A 61 27.29 -7.41 17.76
N PHE A 62 26.28 -8.28 17.91
CA PHE A 62 24.88 -7.91 17.79
C PHE A 62 24.19 -7.65 19.14
N HIS A 63 24.87 -7.89 20.27
CA HIS A 63 24.36 -7.68 21.63
C HIS A 63 22.94 -8.25 21.85
N GLY A 64 22.67 -9.44 21.30
CA GLY A 64 21.38 -10.11 21.41
C GLY A 64 20.24 -9.51 20.59
N THR A 65 20.48 -8.48 19.76
CA THR A 65 19.44 -7.89 18.89
C THR A 65 18.92 -8.89 17.85
N ARG A 66 19.78 -9.79 17.38
CA ARG A 66 19.50 -10.89 16.45
C ARG A 66 20.00 -12.18 17.08
N SER A 67 19.25 -13.27 16.98
CA SER A 67 19.70 -14.56 17.52
C SER A 67 20.73 -15.23 16.62
N ALA A 68 21.61 -16.06 17.19
CA ALA A 68 22.62 -16.85 16.48
C ALA A 68 22.03 -17.62 15.29
N ARG A 69 20.82 -18.17 15.47
CA ARG A 69 20.07 -18.84 14.40
C ARG A 69 19.64 -17.90 13.27
N GLN A 70 19.28 -16.65 13.58
CA GLN A 70 18.96 -15.64 12.58
C GLN A 70 20.22 -15.19 11.82
N LEU A 71 21.35 -15.03 12.52
CA LEU A 71 22.64 -14.68 11.93
C LEU A 71 23.11 -15.76 10.95
N SER A 72 23.20 -17.00 11.41
CA SER A 72 23.58 -18.17 10.59
C SER A 72 22.70 -18.30 9.35
N ARG A 73 21.38 -18.35 9.51
CA ARG A 73 20.45 -18.47 8.37
C ARG A 73 20.59 -17.32 7.39
N LYS A 74 20.86 -16.10 7.87
CA LYS A 74 21.02 -14.94 6.99
C LYS A 74 22.32 -15.04 6.20
N TYR A 75 23.40 -15.46 6.86
CA TYR A 75 24.70 -15.63 6.23
C TYR A 75 24.69 -16.76 5.20
N ASP A 76 24.12 -17.93 5.52
CA ASP A 76 23.96 -19.04 4.57
C ASP A 76 23.17 -18.64 3.32
N LEU A 77 22.11 -17.84 3.51
CA LEU A 77 21.33 -17.30 2.40
C LEU A 77 22.11 -16.26 1.58
N TRP A 78 23.05 -15.55 2.20
CA TRP A 78 23.94 -14.61 1.52
C TRP A 78 25.02 -15.36 0.74
N GLU A 79 25.67 -16.36 1.34
CA GLU A 79 26.71 -17.20 0.72
C GLU A 79 26.17 -17.99 -0.48
N LYS A 80 25.03 -18.68 -0.31
CA LYS A 80 24.35 -19.36 -1.43
C LYS A 80 23.94 -18.40 -2.55
N ARG A 81 23.62 -17.14 -2.21
CA ARG A 81 23.31 -16.09 -3.20
C ARG A 81 24.57 -15.61 -3.92
N LEU A 82 25.72 -15.56 -3.27
CA LEU A 82 27.01 -15.24 -3.91
C LEU A 82 27.43 -16.33 -4.89
N GLU A 83 27.34 -17.60 -4.48
CA GLU A 83 27.65 -18.76 -5.33
C GLU A 83 26.75 -18.81 -6.57
N SER A 84 25.47 -18.42 -6.40
CA SER A 84 24.48 -18.45 -7.48
C SER A 84 24.51 -17.19 -8.36
N ASN A 85 24.96 -16.04 -7.86
CA ASN A 85 24.91 -14.77 -8.58
C ASN A 85 25.83 -13.67 -7.99
N PRO A 86 27.08 -13.54 -8.51
CA PRO A 86 28.05 -12.52 -8.07
C PRO A 86 27.55 -11.07 -8.20
N ILE A 87 26.54 -10.83 -9.05
CA ILE A 87 25.90 -9.51 -9.25
C ILE A 87 25.21 -9.02 -7.97
N LEU A 88 24.85 -9.91 -7.02
CA LEU A 88 24.24 -9.54 -5.75
C LEU A 88 25.22 -8.98 -4.70
N PHE A 89 26.54 -9.09 -4.90
CA PHE A 89 27.54 -8.52 -3.98
C PHE A 89 27.52 -6.98 -3.94
N TRP A 90 26.97 -6.33 -4.98
CA TRP A 90 26.73 -4.88 -4.96
C TRP A 90 25.95 -4.45 -3.72
N TYR A 91 24.88 -5.18 -3.38
CA TYR A 91 23.79 -4.66 -2.55
C TYR A 91 24.15 -4.38 -1.09
N SER A 92 25.34 -4.77 -0.61
CA SER A 92 25.82 -4.40 0.73
C SER A 92 27.05 -3.49 0.75
N ALA A 93 27.65 -3.13 -0.39
CA ALA A 93 28.98 -2.51 -0.42
C ALA A 93 29.08 -1.18 -1.19
N ALA A 94 28.06 -0.77 -1.95
CA ALA A 94 28.14 0.49 -2.68
C ALA A 94 27.85 1.68 -1.76
N SER A 95 28.85 2.54 -1.60
CA SER A 95 28.72 3.77 -0.81
C SER A 95 27.91 4.84 -1.57
N PRO A 96 27.29 5.81 -0.86
CA PRO A 96 26.64 6.95 -1.50
C PRO A 96 27.54 7.70 -2.50
N ALA A 97 28.86 7.67 -2.31
CA ALA A 97 29.82 8.28 -3.24
C ALA A 97 29.92 7.51 -4.59
N GLU A 98 29.75 6.19 -4.58
CA GLU A 98 29.67 5.39 -5.82
C GLU A 98 28.43 5.75 -6.62
N ASP A 99 27.30 5.95 -5.95
CA ASP A 99 26.03 6.28 -6.59
C ASP A 99 26.06 7.67 -7.24
N GLU A 100 26.70 8.66 -6.60
CA GLU A 100 26.88 10.00 -7.18
C GLU A 100 27.82 9.97 -8.39
N ALA A 101 28.96 9.28 -8.28
CA ALA A 101 29.87 9.11 -9.42
C ALA A 101 29.16 8.43 -10.62
N LEU A 102 28.27 7.47 -10.35
CA LEU A 102 27.49 6.80 -11.39
C LEU A 102 26.48 7.76 -12.04
N LYS A 103 25.80 8.61 -11.25
CA LYS A 103 24.87 9.64 -11.76
C LYS A 103 25.58 10.64 -12.67
N GLU A 104 26.72 11.18 -12.24
CA GLU A 104 27.49 12.14 -13.03
C GLU A 104 27.93 11.55 -14.37
N LEU A 105 28.46 10.32 -14.36
CA LEU A 105 28.91 9.64 -15.58
C LEU A 105 27.74 9.36 -16.54
N VAL A 106 26.58 8.96 -16.04
CA VAL A 106 25.39 8.77 -16.88
C VAL A 106 24.90 10.12 -17.45
N GLN A 107 24.91 11.19 -16.65
CA GLN A 107 24.52 12.52 -17.08
C GLN A 107 25.45 13.05 -18.19
N GLN A 108 26.76 12.86 -18.06
CA GLN A 108 27.76 13.23 -19.07
C GLN A 108 27.61 12.49 -20.40
N GLN A 109 27.09 11.25 -20.40
CA GLN A 109 26.87 10.48 -21.63
C GLN A 109 25.60 10.91 -22.40
N GLY A 110 24.74 11.73 -21.78
CA GLY A 110 23.49 12.21 -22.35
C GLY A 110 22.35 11.17 -22.35
N VAL A 111 21.13 11.63 -22.61
CA VAL A 111 19.92 10.79 -22.60
C VAL A 111 19.84 9.97 -23.88
N LYS A 112 20.44 8.78 -23.86
CA LYS A 112 20.37 7.79 -24.96
C LYS A 112 19.37 6.68 -24.62
N THR A 113 18.67 6.16 -25.62
CA THR A 113 17.76 4.99 -25.49
C THR A 113 18.47 3.74 -24.97
N ARG A 114 19.78 3.63 -25.22
CA ARG A 114 20.64 2.59 -24.67
C ARG A 114 21.95 3.21 -24.22
N LEU A 115 22.24 3.14 -22.92
CA LEU A 115 23.49 3.62 -22.36
C LEU A 115 24.63 2.65 -22.70
N PRO A 116 25.82 3.16 -23.10
CA PRO A 116 26.97 2.32 -23.40
C PRO A 116 27.66 1.89 -22.10
N TRP A 117 27.11 0.88 -21.43
CA TRP A 117 27.59 0.41 -20.12
C TRP A 117 29.05 -0.02 -20.10
N THR A 118 29.60 -0.49 -21.21
CA THR A 118 31.02 -0.82 -21.34
C THR A 118 31.92 0.42 -21.18
N ILE A 119 31.56 1.53 -21.82
CA ILE A 119 32.28 2.81 -21.71
C ILE A 119 32.10 3.42 -20.32
N ILE A 120 30.90 3.32 -19.77
CA ILE A 120 30.61 3.80 -18.40
C ILE A 120 31.45 3.00 -17.41
N ALA A 121 31.54 1.67 -17.55
CA ALA A 121 32.33 0.81 -16.68
C ALA A 121 33.82 1.09 -16.76
N GLU A 122 34.37 1.30 -17.96
CA GLU A 122 35.79 1.66 -18.14
C GLU A 122 36.15 2.98 -17.45
N LYS A 123 35.23 3.95 -17.45
CA LYS A 123 35.42 5.21 -16.72
C LYS A 123 35.23 5.03 -15.21
N PHE A 124 34.24 4.24 -14.82
CA PHE A 124 33.91 3.97 -13.43
C PHE A 124 35.03 3.17 -12.72
N SER A 125 35.68 2.25 -13.44
CA SER A 125 36.76 1.39 -12.94
C SER A 125 38.00 2.14 -12.49
N LYS A 126 38.20 3.39 -12.95
CA LYS A 126 39.29 4.26 -12.46
C LYS A 126 39.19 4.53 -10.96
N ASN A 127 37.96 4.67 -10.46
CA ASN A 127 37.69 4.93 -9.06
C ASN A 127 37.25 3.66 -8.32
N PHE A 128 36.65 2.70 -9.05
CA PHE A 128 36.07 1.47 -8.49
C PHE A 128 36.37 0.25 -9.40
N PRO A 129 37.61 -0.28 -9.38
CA PRO A 129 38.13 -1.22 -10.39
C PRO A 129 37.40 -2.57 -10.45
N GLU A 130 36.68 -2.96 -9.41
CA GLU A 130 35.98 -4.25 -9.32
C GLU A 130 34.57 -4.23 -9.94
N ARG A 131 34.13 -3.12 -10.55
CA ARG A 131 32.74 -2.96 -11.00
C ARG A 131 32.57 -3.33 -12.48
N LEU A 132 31.76 -4.36 -12.73
CA LEU A 132 31.44 -4.86 -14.06
C LEU A 132 30.30 -4.06 -14.74
N PRO A 133 30.28 -3.94 -16.08
CA PRO A 133 29.22 -3.23 -16.81
C PRO A 133 27.78 -3.66 -16.45
N GLU A 134 27.53 -4.95 -16.32
CA GLU A 134 26.22 -5.53 -16.02
C GLU A 134 25.73 -5.11 -14.65
N THR A 135 26.66 -5.03 -13.70
CA THR A 135 26.38 -4.60 -12.34
C THR A 135 25.95 -3.14 -12.37
N LEU A 136 26.68 -2.26 -13.08
CA LEU A 136 26.40 -0.81 -13.15
C LEU A 136 25.04 -0.54 -13.78
N ALA A 137 24.70 -1.31 -14.81
CA ALA A 137 23.40 -1.25 -15.46
C ALA A 137 22.24 -1.62 -14.51
N ASP A 138 22.42 -2.64 -13.66
CA ASP A 138 21.40 -3.04 -12.68
C ASP A 138 21.27 -2.02 -11.54
N ARG A 139 22.39 -1.50 -11.02
CA ARG A 139 22.31 -0.42 -10.02
C ARG A 139 21.70 0.82 -10.59
N TRP A 140 22.12 1.28 -11.76
CA TRP A 140 21.52 2.46 -12.37
C TRP A 140 20.02 2.26 -12.53
N ARG A 141 19.56 1.09 -12.96
CA ARG A 141 18.13 0.76 -13.03
C ARG A 141 17.42 0.90 -11.68
N ARG A 142 18.11 0.68 -10.56
CA ARG A 142 17.59 0.81 -9.17
C ARG A 142 17.76 2.20 -8.56
N LEU A 143 18.82 2.93 -8.89
CA LEU A 143 19.00 4.33 -8.50
C LEU A 143 18.05 5.24 -9.29
N SER A 144 17.97 5.00 -10.59
CA SER A 144 16.88 5.51 -11.43
C SER A 144 15.55 4.85 -11.09
N ALA A 145 15.52 3.80 -10.23
CA ALA A 145 14.27 3.35 -9.60
C ALA A 145 13.79 4.32 -8.49
N ASN A 146 13.63 5.57 -8.90
CA ASN A 146 12.40 6.35 -8.80
C ASN A 146 12.21 7.17 -7.54
N LYS A 147 12.04 8.48 -7.74
CA LYS A 147 11.25 9.32 -6.84
C LYS A 147 9.90 8.62 -6.59
N ARG A 148 9.72 8.09 -5.37
CA ARG A 148 8.46 7.45 -4.91
C ARG A 148 7.63 8.48 -4.17
N GLY A 149 6.32 8.41 -4.34
CA GLY A 149 5.37 9.32 -3.69
C GLY A 149 4.53 10.10 -4.68
N LYS A 150 3.77 11.06 -4.15
CA LYS A 150 2.80 11.87 -4.90
C LYS A 150 3.48 12.64 -6.03
N TYR A 151 2.75 12.86 -7.11
CA TYR A 151 3.15 13.80 -8.16
C TYR A 151 2.81 15.22 -7.71
N SER A 152 3.69 16.17 -8.00
CA SER A 152 3.41 17.59 -7.81
C SER A 152 2.70 18.17 -9.03
N ASP A 153 2.07 19.33 -8.87
CA ASP A 153 1.34 19.99 -9.95
C ASP A 153 2.29 20.41 -11.10
N GLU A 154 3.56 20.71 -10.79
CA GLU A 154 4.58 20.99 -11.81
C GLU A 154 4.95 19.72 -12.58
N GLU A 155 5.06 18.57 -11.90
CA GLU A 155 5.27 17.28 -12.56
C GLU A 155 4.09 16.95 -13.48
N ASP A 156 2.86 17.22 -13.05
CA ASP A 156 1.67 17.02 -13.87
C ASP A 156 1.71 17.86 -15.14
N GLN A 157 2.06 19.14 -15.02
CA GLN A 157 2.16 20.04 -16.16
C GLN A 157 3.24 19.58 -17.15
N LEU A 158 4.43 19.23 -16.66
CA LEU A 158 5.51 18.68 -17.49
C LEU A 158 5.10 17.40 -18.21
N ILE A 159 4.36 16.51 -17.54
CA ILE A 159 3.85 15.29 -18.16
C ILE A 159 2.88 15.63 -19.30
N ARG A 160 1.98 16.60 -19.11
CA ARG A 160 1.02 17.03 -20.15
C ARG A 160 1.73 17.61 -21.36
N ASP A 161 2.61 18.58 -21.16
CA ASP A 161 3.30 19.29 -22.23
C ASP A 161 4.19 18.34 -23.02
N PHE A 162 4.94 17.49 -22.32
CA PHE A 162 5.78 16.48 -22.95
C PHE A 162 4.95 15.49 -23.78
N CYS A 163 3.78 15.06 -23.30
CA CYS A 163 2.92 14.13 -24.04
C CYS A 163 2.30 14.79 -25.28
N LYS A 164 1.96 16.08 -25.23
CA LYS A 164 1.47 16.84 -26.39
C LYS A 164 2.54 16.95 -27.49
N GLU A 165 3.77 17.23 -27.10
CA GLU A 165 4.88 17.43 -28.05
C GLU A 165 5.47 16.13 -28.60
N ASN A 166 5.56 15.07 -27.77
CA ASN A 166 6.34 13.87 -28.08
C ASN A 166 5.51 12.56 -28.15
N GLY A 167 4.18 12.63 -28.04
CA GLY A 167 3.24 11.54 -28.36
C GLY A 167 3.34 10.26 -27.52
N GLY A 168 4.13 10.24 -26.43
CA GLY A 168 4.29 9.07 -25.54
C GLY A 168 5.70 8.48 -25.46
N SER A 169 6.74 9.30 -25.62
CA SER A 169 8.14 8.90 -25.37
C SER A 169 8.45 8.70 -23.88
N TRP A 170 7.79 7.72 -23.24
CA TRP A 170 7.86 7.46 -21.80
C TRP A 170 9.28 7.22 -21.27
N ALA A 171 10.15 6.61 -22.08
CA ALA A 171 11.54 6.39 -21.70
C ALA A 171 12.29 7.71 -21.49
N ARG A 172 12.07 8.72 -22.34
CA ARG A 172 12.68 10.04 -22.21
C ARG A 172 12.11 10.79 -21.01
N LEU A 173 10.78 10.76 -20.85
CA LEU A 173 10.11 11.40 -19.70
C LEU A 173 10.50 10.77 -18.36
N SER A 174 10.73 9.45 -18.35
CA SER A 174 11.20 8.70 -17.18
C SER A 174 12.57 9.15 -16.71
N VAL A 175 13.48 9.43 -17.64
CA VAL A 175 14.79 10.00 -17.33
C VAL A 175 14.65 11.44 -16.85
N LEU A 176 13.83 12.26 -17.52
CA LEU A 176 13.62 13.66 -17.18
C LEU A 176 13.07 13.85 -15.76
N LEU A 177 12.05 13.07 -15.39
CA LEU A 177 11.37 13.18 -14.08
C LEU A 177 11.95 12.23 -13.02
N ASN A 178 12.95 11.42 -13.37
CA ASN A 178 13.51 10.37 -12.53
C ASN A 178 12.42 9.49 -11.86
N ARG A 179 11.45 9.06 -12.69
CA ARG A 179 10.28 8.26 -12.28
C ARG A 179 10.06 7.11 -13.24
N PRO A 180 9.40 6.01 -12.83
CA PRO A 180 9.36 4.81 -13.65
C PRO A 180 8.34 4.99 -14.76
N GLN A 181 8.69 4.53 -15.96
CA GLN A 181 7.80 4.59 -17.13
C GLN A 181 6.39 4.07 -16.82
N ARG A 182 6.28 2.96 -16.07
CA ARG A 182 4.99 2.39 -15.68
C ARG A 182 4.16 3.33 -14.80
N SER A 183 4.79 4.01 -13.85
CA SER A 183 4.11 4.98 -12.99
C SER A 183 3.70 6.21 -13.77
N LEU A 184 4.57 6.72 -14.66
CA LEU A 184 4.25 7.86 -15.52
C LEU A 184 3.06 7.57 -16.43
N ARG A 185 3.02 6.38 -17.06
CA ARG A 185 1.88 5.94 -17.88
C ARG A 185 0.59 5.86 -17.08
N ALA A 186 0.64 5.25 -15.89
CA ALA A 186 -0.53 5.13 -15.03
C ALA A 186 -1.02 6.50 -14.57
N HIS A 187 -0.10 7.36 -14.13
CA HIS A 187 -0.42 8.71 -13.66
C HIS A 187 -0.97 9.59 -14.78
N HIS A 188 -0.38 9.56 -15.98
CA HIS A 188 -0.92 10.28 -17.13
C HIS A 188 -2.35 9.84 -17.48
N ALA A 189 -2.64 8.53 -17.43
CA ALA A 189 -4.01 8.05 -17.62
C ALA A 189 -4.95 8.58 -16.53
N ASP A 190 -4.50 8.64 -15.26
CA ASP A 190 -5.28 9.22 -14.17
C ASP A 190 -5.52 10.73 -14.37
N LEU A 191 -4.55 11.47 -14.91
CA LEU A 191 -4.70 12.89 -15.25
C LEU A 191 -5.75 13.10 -16.35
N GLN A 192 -5.74 12.27 -17.40
CA GLN A 192 -6.77 12.30 -18.44
C GLN A 192 -8.16 12.01 -17.86
N LEU A 193 -8.28 11.00 -16.99
CA LEU A 193 -9.53 10.67 -16.32
C LEU A 193 -10.01 11.79 -15.37
N LYS A 194 -9.09 12.58 -14.80
CA LYS A 194 -9.42 13.74 -13.97
C LYS A 194 -9.98 14.88 -14.82
N GLU A 195 -9.34 15.21 -15.93
CA GLU A 195 -9.83 16.22 -16.89
C GLU A 195 -11.19 15.85 -17.48
N GLU A 196 -11.37 14.58 -17.87
CA GLU A 196 -12.65 14.08 -18.39
C GLU A 196 -13.77 14.18 -17.35
N ARG A 197 -13.43 14.07 -16.06
CA ARG A 197 -14.39 14.22 -14.96
C ARG A 197 -14.79 15.67 -14.74
N GLU A 198 -13.82 16.57 -14.78
CA GLU A 198 -14.05 18.01 -14.57
C GLU A 198 -14.80 18.63 -15.75
N SER A 199 -14.58 18.12 -16.97
CA SER A 199 -15.25 18.56 -18.19
C SER A 199 -16.61 17.88 -18.46
N TRP A 200 -17.11 17.04 -17.56
CA TRP A 200 -18.38 16.31 -17.77
C TRP A 200 -19.59 17.23 -17.56
N SER A 201 -20.40 17.42 -18.60
CA SER A 201 -21.54 18.34 -18.55
C SER A 201 -22.81 17.69 -17.96
N LEU A 202 -23.77 18.55 -17.55
CA LEU A 202 -25.09 18.09 -17.12
C LEU A 202 -25.88 17.45 -18.28
N ASP A 203 -25.75 17.97 -19.50
CA ASP A 203 -26.43 17.41 -20.68
C ASP A 203 -25.91 16.01 -21.01
N GLU A 204 -24.58 15.81 -20.93
CA GLU A 204 -23.97 14.49 -21.07
C GLU A 204 -24.43 13.54 -19.97
N HIS A 205 -24.62 14.04 -18.74
CA HIS A 205 -25.18 13.27 -17.64
C HIS A 205 -26.63 12.83 -17.91
N TYR A 206 -27.49 13.71 -18.43
CA TYR A 206 -28.86 13.32 -18.79
C TYR A 206 -28.89 12.32 -19.95
N LYS A 207 -28.02 12.53 -20.95
CA LYS A 207 -27.92 11.65 -22.11
C LYS A 207 -27.50 10.23 -21.72
N ILE A 208 -26.50 10.06 -20.84
CA ILE A 208 -26.08 8.72 -20.40
C ILE A 208 -27.17 8.04 -19.55
N CYS A 209 -27.88 8.80 -18.70
CA CYS A 209 -29.01 8.27 -17.93
C CYS A 209 -30.17 7.82 -18.83
N ALA A 210 -30.47 8.56 -19.90
CA ALA A 210 -31.49 8.16 -20.87
C ALA A 210 -31.13 6.83 -21.57
N ILE A 211 -29.89 6.70 -22.04
CA ILE A 211 -29.39 5.48 -22.68
C ILE A 211 -29.45 4.29 -21.73
N LEU A 212 -29.07 4.48 -20.46
CA LEU A 212 -29.12 3.44 -19.45
C LEU A 212 -30.57 2.99 -19.14
N ARG A 213 -31.55 3.90 -19.16
CA ARG A 213 -32.97 3.56 -18.97
C ARG A 213 -33.55 2.79 -20.15
N GLU A 214 -33.21 3.19 -21.37
CA GLU A 214 -33.80 2.63 -22.58
C GLU A 214 -33.17 1.29 -22.97
N HIS A 215 -31.87 1.13 -22.77
CA HIS A 215 -31.12 0.00 -23.28
C HIS A 215 -30.36 -0.78 -22.20
N GLY A 216 -30.37 -0.31 -20.95
CA GLY A 216 -29.55 -0.89 -19.89
C GLY A 216 -28.05 -0.58 -20.08
N PRO A 217 -27.16 -1.29 -19.36
CA PRO A 217 -25.73 -1.02 -19.34
C PRO A 217 -24.98 -1.59 -20.56
N ILE A 218 -25.50 -1.36 -21.77
CA ILE A 218 -24.88 -1.80 -23.02
C ILE A 218 -23.82 -0.79 -23.45
N MET A 219 -22.54 -1.14 -23.24
CA MET A 219 -21.42 -0.22 -23.46
C MET A 219 -21.26 0.24 -24.92
N ASN A 220 -21.57 -0.59 -25.91
CA ASN A 220 -21.40 -0.21 -27.32
C ASN A 220 -22.26 1.02 -27.68
N LYS A 221 -23.52 1.06 -27.24
CA LYS A 221 -24.42 2.20 -27.46
C LYS A 221 -23.96 3.46 -26.72
N ILE A 222 -23.37 3.28 -25.54
CA ILE A 222 -22.81 4.40 -24.77
C ILE A 222 -21.56 4.93 -25.45
N GLU A 223 -20.68 4.07 -25.96
CA GLU A 223 -19.49 4.47 -26.70
C GLU A 223 -19.85 5.20 -28.01
N GLU A 224 -20.87 4.74 -28.74
CA GLU A 224 -21.40 5.42 -29.93
C GLU A 224 -21.97 6.81 -29.61
N ALA A 225 -22.62 6.97 -28.46
CA ALA A 225 -23.20 8.25 -28.04
C ALA A 225 -22.18 9.27 -27.51
N PHE A 226 -20.98 8.81 -27.13
CA PHE A 226 -19.90 9.61 -26.55
C PHE A 226 -18.54 9.28 -27.20
N PRO A 227 -18.36 9.51 -28.52
CA PRO A 227 -17.15 9.12 -29.24
C PRO A 227 -15.90 9.91 -28.81
N HIS A 228 -16.10 11.10 -28.24
CA HIS A 228 -15.05 11.97 -27.73
C HIS A 228 -14.59 11.63 -26.30
N ARG A 229 -15.22 10.65 -25.64
CA ARG A 229 -14.93 10.30 -24.24
C ARG A 229 -14.18 8.97 -24.15
N SER A 230 -13.24 8.84 -23.20
CA SER A 230 -12.51 7.59 -23.05
C SER A 230 -13.42 6.44 -22.59
N LYS A 231 -13.27 5.28 -23.24
CA LYS A 231 -13.97 4.04 -22.84
C LYS A 231 -13.76 3.68 -21.36
N PRO A 232 -12.54 3.79 -20.79
CA PRO A 232 -12.32 3.55 -19.36
C PRO A 232 -13.14 4.47 -18.46
N TYR A 233 -13.25 5.76 -18.81
CA TYR A 233 -14.05 6.72 -18.06
C TYR A 233 -15.54 6.42 -18.14
N LEU A 234 -16.07 6.14 -19.34
CA LEU A 234 -17.47 5.76 -19.52
C LEU A 234 -17.84 4.52 -18.69
N LYS A 235 -16.99 3.49 -18.68
CA LYS A 235 -17.18 2.31 -17.82
C LYS A 235 -17.21 2.67 -16.34
N LEU A 236 -16.30 3.53 -15.88
CA LEU A 236 -16.27 4.01 -14.49
C LEU A 236 -17.55 4.78 -14.15
N LEU A 237 -18.02 5.63 -15.06
CA LEU A 237 -19.22 6.44 -14.88
C LEU A 237 -20.47 5.56 -14.83
N VAL A 238 -20.66 4.65 -15.80
CA VAL A 238 -21.76 3.68 -15.82
C VAL A 238 -21.75 2.85 -14.54
N LYS A 239 -20.60 2.31 -14.12
CA LYS A 239 -20.49 1.60 -12.84
C LYS A 239 -20.90 2.48 -11.66
N LYS A 240 -20.49 3.75 -11.61
CA LYS A 240 -20.92 4.70 -10.57
C LYS A 240 -22.42 4.98 -10.62
N LEU A 241 -22.99 5.13 -11.82
CA LEU A 241 -24.41 5.40 -12.05
C LEU A 241 -25.28 4.20 -11.69
N LEU A 242 -24.92 2.98 -12.09
CA LEU A 242 -25.60 1.75 -11.67
C LEU A 242 -25.45 1.50 -10.17
N ASN A 243 -24.26 1.72 -9.61
CA ASN A 243 -24.05 1.68 -8.17
C ASN A 243 -24.77 2.80 -7.42
N LYS A 244 -25.18 3.86 -8.13
CA LYS A 244 -25.99 4.97 -7.64
C LYS A 244 -27.49 4.68 -7.82
N GLU A 245 -27.93 4.07 -8.91
CA GLU A 245 -29.31 3.65 -9.17
C GLU A 245 -29.71 2.52 -8.21
N HIS A 246 -28.81 1.56 -7.90
CA HIS A 246 -28.98 0.64 -6.77
C HIS A 246 -28.83 1.31 -5.38
N LYS A 247 -28.47 2.59 -5.33
CA LYS A 247 -28.34 3.43 -4.12
C LYS A 247 -29.48 4.43 -3.97
N TYR A 248 -30.31 4.63 -5.01
CA TYR A 248 -31.35 5.66 -5.06
C TYR A 248 -32.77 5.12 -4.87
N GLU A 249 -32.96 3.81 -4.77
CA GLU A 249 -34.26 3.34 -4.26
C GLU A 249 -34.44 3.67 -2.78
N TYR A 250 -33.35 3.90 -2.01
CA TYR A 250 -33.47 4.09 -0.56
C TYR A 250 -32.44 5.05 0.06
N ASN A 251 -32.96 6.05 0.75
CA ASN A 251 -32.24 7.16 1.38
C ASN A 251 -31.27 6.65 2.46
N ARG A 252 -30.04 7.18 2.53
CA ARG A 252 -29.04 6.87 3.58
C ARG A 252 -28.78 8.06 4.53
N GLY A 253 -29.44 9.20 4.32
CA GLY A 253 -29.33 10.38 5.19
C GLY A 253 -30.08 10.21 6.51
N SER A 254 -30.08 11.26 7.33
CA SER A 254 -30.86 11.35 8.58
C SER A 254 -32.32 10.98 8.35
N TRP A 255 -32.94 10.34 9.33
CA TRP A 255 -34.36 9.99 9.28
C TRP A 255 -35.21 11.23 9.51
N PHE A 256 -36.05 11.57 8.53
CA PHE A 256 -36.96 12.71 8.67
C PHE A 256 -38.13 12.36 9.61
N PRO A 257 -38.69 13.31 10.37
CA PRO A 257 -39.78 13.03 11.30
C PRO A 257 -41.00 12.34 10.67
N ALA A 258 -41.32 12.67 9.42
CA ALA A 258 -42.39 12.02 8.67
C ALA A 258 -42.08 10.54 8.34
N GLU A 259 -40.83 10.22 7.98
CA GLU A 259 -40.37 8.83 7.74
C GLU A 259 -40.44 8.01 9.04
N VAL A 260 -40.03 8.61 10.16
CA VAL A 260 -40.07 7.97 11.48
C VAL A 260 -41.51 7.69 11.91
N LYS A 261 -42.44 8.62 11.66
CA LYS A 261 -43.87 8.43 11.94
C LYS A 261 -44.46 7.30 11.09
N ALA A 262 -44.18 7.28 9.79
CA ALA A 262 -44.61 6.23 8.87
C ALA A 262 -44.03 4.85 9.25
N LEU A 263 -42.75 4.81 9.67
CA LEU A 263 -42.09 3.60 10.15
C LEU A 263 -42.78 3.05 11.41
N LYS A 264 -43.06 3.89 12.41
CA LYS A 264 -43.74 3.46 13.65
C LYS A 264 -45.12 2.87 13.37
N GLU A 265 -45.90 3.55 12.53
CA GLU A 265 -47.25 3.11 12.17
C GLU A 265 -47.22 1.79 11.38
N ALA A 266 -46.30 1.67 10.42
CA ALA A 266 -46.13 0.44 9.66
C ALA A 266 -45.66 -0.73 10.54
N CYS A 267 -44.77 -0.49 11.50
CA CYS A 267 -44.35 -1.51 12.46
C CYS A 267 -45.52 -1.98 13.32
N ARG A 268 -46.33 -1.08 13.89
CA ARG A 268 -47.55 -1.46 14.65
C ARG A 268 -48.49 -2.33 13.82
N ARG A 269 -48.73 -1.93 12.56
CA ARG A 269 -49.68 -2.61 11.67
C ARG A 269 -49.25 -4.02 11.23
N TYR A 270 -47.95 -4.26 11.07
CA TYR A 270 -47.43 -5.51 10.48
C TYR A 270 -46.65 -6.39 11.46
N THR A 271 -46.56 -6.01 12.74
CA THR A 271 -45.88 -6.79 13.79
C THR A 271 -46.40 -8.23 13.80
N GLY A 272 -45.48 -9.20 13.93
CA GLY A 272 -45.81 -10.64 13.93
C GLY A 272 -46.06 -11.26 12.55
N THR A 273 -46.07 -10.48 11.46
CA THR A 273 -46.27 -11.03 10.11
C THR A 273 -44.97 -11.49 9.45
N ARG A 274 -45.04 -12.59 8.67
CA ARG A 274 -43.93 -13.05 7.85
C ARG A 274 -43.59 -11.99 6.79
N GLY A 275 -42.31 -11.62 6.70
CA GLY A 275 -41.85 -10.57 5.79
C GLY A 275 -42.18 -9.14 6.26
N LEU A 276 -42.35 -8.93 7.57
CA LEU A 276 -42.56 -7.63 8.23
C LEU A 276 -41.80 -6.49 7.54
N TRP A 277 -40.47 -6.62 7.42
CA TRP A 277 -39.63 -5.53 6.93
C TRP A 277 -39.85 -5.16 5.47
N ARG A 278 -40.28 -6.11 4.61
CA ARG A 278 -40.67 -5.81 3.22
C ARG A 278 -41.97 -5.02 3.16
N LYS A 279 -42.93 -5.32 4.04
CA LYS A 279 -44.20 -4.57 4.13
C LYS A 279 -43.97 -3.18 4.72
N VAL A 280 -43.11 -3.08 5.73
CA VAL A 280 -42.71 -1.81 6.35
C VAL A 280 -41.98 -0.92 5.35
N SER A 281 -41.00 -1.45 4.60
CA SER A 281 -40.29 -0.68 3.57
C SER A 281 -41.22 -0.22 2.44
N ALA A 282 -42.22 -1.03 2.08
CA ALA A 282 -43.22 -0.66 1.08
C ALA A 282 -44.13 0.51 1.52
N VAL A 283 -44.37 0.67 2.83
CA VAL A 283 -45.11 1.82 3.38
C VAL A 283 -44.22 3.06 3.50
N VAL A 284 -42.99 2.89 3.99
CA VAL A 284 -42.04 4.01 4.14
C VAL A 284 -41.60 4.54 2.78
N LYS A 285 -41.48 3.67 1.77
CA LYS A 285 -41.09 3.91 0.36
C LYS A 285 -39.69 4.53 0.15
N SER A 286 -39.19 5.29 1.13
CA SER A 286 -37.91 5.99 1.09
C SER A 286 -36.75 5.19 1.69
N ARG A 287 -37.00 4.07 2.37
CA ARG A 287 -35.99 3.22 3.06
C ARG A 287 -36.21 1.73 2.78
N ASN A 288 -35.14 0.93 2.69
CA ASN A 288 -35.26 -0.52 2.48
C ASN A 288 -35.51 -1.28 3.77
N ASP A 289 -35.90 -2.55 3.62
CA ASP A 289 -36.20 -3.48 4.70
C ASP A 289 -35.07 -3.56 5.75
N ALA A 290 -33.82 -3.67 5.29
CA ALA A 290 -32.64 -3.73 6.16
C ALA A 290 -32.35 -2.40 6.89
N GLN A 291 -32.72 -1.25 6.32
CA GLN A 291 -32.56 0.07 6.95
C GLN A 291 -33.64 0.31 8.01
N CYS A 292 -34.90 -0.03 7.70
CA CYS A 292 -36.00 0.01 8.66
C CYS A 292 -35.66 -0.86 9.89
N MET A 293 -35.22 -2.10 9.66
CA MET A 293 -34.83 -3.02 10.72
C MET A 293 -33.69 -2.47 11.58
N ARG A 294 -32.60 -2.00 10.95
CA ARG A 294 -31.44 -1.46 11.67
C ARG A 294 -31.77 -0.22 12.50
N TYR A 295 -32.63 0.65 11.99
CA TYR A 295 -33.05 1.85 12.72
C TYR A 295 -33.86 1.53 13.97
N VAL A 296 -34.81 0.58 13.87
CA VAL A 296 -35.60 0.09 15.00
C VAL A 296 -34.71 -0.56 16.07
N ILE A 297 -33.81 -1.46 15.65
CA ILE A 297 -32.88 -2.15 16.57
C ILE A 297 -31.98 -1.13 17.29
N ALA A 298 -31.41 -0.17 16.56
CA ALA A 298 -30.53 0.86 17.12
C ALA A 298 -31.23 1.79 18.13
N ARG A 299 -32.57 1.89 18.06
CA ARG A 299 -33.39 2.70 18.97
C ARG A 299 -34.05 1.88 20.09
N GLY A 300 -33.78 0.57 20.15
CA GLY A 300 -34.32 -0.30 21.19
C GLY A 300 -35.84 -0.44 21.18
N TRP A 301 -36.49 -0.27 20.02
CA TRP A 301 -37.95 -0.42 19.86
C TRP A 301 -38.34 -1.90 19.82
N ASN A 302 -37.96 -2.66 20.84
CA ASN A 302 -38.18 -4.10 20.91
C ASN A 302 -39.63 -4.47 21.25
N ASN A 303 -40.42 -3.52 21.77
CA ASN A 303 -41.84 -3.68 22.05
C ASN A 303 -42.62 -2.62 21.27
N PHE A 304 -43.31 -3.03 20.20
CA PHE A 304 -44.20 -2.15 19.41
C PHE A 304 -45.57 -1.94 20.05
N VAL A 305 -45.71 -2.33 21.31
CA VAL A 305 -46.89 -2.14 22.15
C VAL A 305 -46.44 -1.22 23.28
N ASP A 306 -46.75 0.07 23.15
CA ASP A 306 -46.91 1.04 24.24
C ASP A 306 -47.05 2.45 23.64
N THR A 307 -48.31 2.82 23.39
CA THR A 307 -48.98 4.08 23.77
C THR A 307 -50.46 3.85 23.56
#